data_AF-A0A452Y162-F1
#
_entry.id   AF-A0A452Y162-F1
#
_cell.length_a   1.000
_cell.length_b   1.000
_cell.length_c   1.000
_cell.angle_alpha   90.00
_cell.angle_beta   90.00
_cell.angle_gamma   90.00
#
_symmetry.space_group_name_H-M   'P 1'
#
loop_
_entity.id
_entity.type
_entity.pdbx_description
1 polymer ?
#
loop_
_entity_poly.entity_id
_entity_poly.type
_entity_poly.pdbx_seq_one_letter_code
_entity_poly.pdbx_strand_id
1 'polypeptide(L)' 'MYPIAWAIVEQETTKSWEWFIGLLIKDLDIKNQGEGWVFISDQQKGLISS' A
#
# COMPACT_ATOMS: atom_id res chain seq x y z
N MET A 1 4.30 -11.57 -15.11
CA MET A 1 3.40 -10.74 -14.27
C MET A 1 3.92 -9.31 -14.33
N TYR A 2 3.05 -8.32 -14.55
CA TYR A 2 3.44 -6.90 -14.63
C TYR A 2 2.87 -6.16 -13.41
N PRO A 3 3.67 -5.32 -12.72
CA PRO A 3 3.17 -4.56 -11.58
C PRO A 3 2.16 -3.51 -12.04
N ILE A 4 1.09 -3.32 -11.24
CA ILE A 4 0.09 -2.27 -11.48
C ILE A 4 0.54 -0.90 -10.94
N ALA A 5 1.43 -0.90 -9.95
CA ALA A 5 2.04 0.29 -9.34
C ALA A 5 3.34 -0.10 -8.62
N TRP A 6 4.27 0.85 -8.45
CA TRP A 6 5.48 0.69 -7.65
C TRP A 6 5.90 2.06 -7.08
N ALA A 7 6.65 2.04 -5.98
CA ALA A 7 7.22 3.24 -5.38
C ALA A 7 8.63 2.96 -4.86
N ILE A 8 9.48 3.98 -4.83
CA ILE A 8 10.77 3.95 -4.12
C ILE A 8 10.60 4.75 -2.84
N VAL A 9 10.93 4.13 -1.71
CA VAL A 9 10.88 4.74 -0.38
C VAL A 9 12.19 4.46 0.34
N GLU A 10 12.55 5.30 1.30
CA GLU A 10 13.77 5.14 2.09
C GLU A 10 13.75 3.84 2.92
N GLN A 11 12.57 3.50 3.48
CA GLN A 11 12.35 2.27 4.22
C GLN A 11 10.89 1.83 4.09
N GLU A 12 10.68 0.53 4.06
CA GLU A 12 9.35 -0.08 4.16
C GLU A 12 8.81 0.01 5.59
N THR A 13 8.03 1.05 5.87
CA THR A 13 7.40 1.33 7.16
C THR A 13 5.89 1.36 7.03
N THR A 14 5.16 1.31 8.14
CA THR A 14 3.70 1.51 8.14
C THR A 14 3.33 2.83 7.49
N LYS A 15 4.08 3.91 7.77
CA LYS A 15 3.82 5.24 7.18
C LYS A 15 3.99 5.26 5.67
N SER A 16 5.04 4.62 5.14
CA SER A 16 5.24 4.53 3.68
C SER A 16 4.16 3.68 3.01
N TRP A 17 3.70 2.62 3.68
CA TRP A 17 2.60 1.78 3.18
C TRP A 17 1.26 2.51 3.19
N GLU A 18 0.92 3.19 4.29
CA GLU A 18 -0.30 4.01 4.38
C GLU A 18 -0.34 5.08 3.30
N TRP A 19 0.79 5.78 3.08
CA TRP A 19 0.91 6.75 2.00
C TRP A 19 0.72 6.12 0.61
N PHE A 20 1.41 5.00 0.35
CA PHE A 20 1.37 4.33 -0.95
C PHE A 20 -0.03 3.78 -1.27
N ILE A 21 -0.67 3.12 -0.31
CA ILE A 21 -2.04 2.60 -0.47
C ILE A 21 -3.04 3.75 -0.62
N GLY A 22 -2.85 4.87 0.10
CA GLY A 22 -3.66 6.06 -0.07
C GLY A 22 -3.62 6.63 -1.50
N LEU A 23 -2.44 6.66 -2.11
CA LEU A 23 -2.29 7.03 -3.53
C LEU A 23 -2.98 6.03 -4.45
N LEU A 24 -2.76 4.73 -4.21
CA LEU A 24 -3.36 3.67 -5.03
C LEU A 24 -4.89 3.69 -4.99
N ILE A 25 -5.50 3.91 -3.82
CA ILE A 25 -6.95 4.06 -3.64
C ILE A 25 -7.47 5.23 -4.47
N LYS A 26 -6.76 6.37 -4.44
CA LYS A 26 -7.14 7.56 -5.17
C LYS A 26 -7.04 7.35 -6.68
N ASP A 27 -5.94 6.77 -7.15
CA ASP A 27 -5.67 6.60 -8.58
C ASP A 27 -6.57 5.52 -9.22
N LEU A 28 -6.97 4.52 -8.44
CA LEU A 28 -7.92 3.48 -8.86
C LEU A 28 -9.40 3.86 -8.60
N ASP A 29 -9.68 5.06 -8.08
CA ASP A 29 -11.02 5.54 -7.71
C ASP A 29 -11.79 4.53 -6.83
N ILE A 30 -11.11 3.95 -5.83
CA ILE A 30 -11.71 2.98 -4.90
C ILE A 30 -12.62 3.71 -3.92
N LYS A 31 -13.92 3.37 -3.95
CA LYS A 31 -14.99 4.00 -3.15
C LYS A 31 -15.42 3.12 -1.99
N ASN A 32 -16.38 3.62 -1.21
CA ASN A 32 -17.01 2.88 -0.10
C ASN A 32 -16.01 2.27 0.88
N GLN A 33 -14.96 3.02 1.22
CA GLN A 33 -13.90 2.57 2.14
C GLN A 33 -13.23 1.26 1.71
N GLY A 34 -13.18 0.96 0.40
CA GLY A 34 -12.54 -0.25 -0.10
C GLY A 34 -13.43 -1.51 -0.06
N GLU A 35 -14.75 -1.36 0.00
CA GLU A 35 -15.67 -2.48 -0.13
C GLU A 35 -15.36 -3.34 -1.37
N GLY A 36 -15.12 -4.64 -1.17
CA GLY A 36 -14.76 -5.58 -2.23
C GLY A 36 -13.26 -5.67 -2.55
N TRP A 37 -12.40 -4.89 -1.87
CA TRP A 37 -10.95 -4.92 -2.05
C TRP A 37 -10.26 -5.61 -0.87
N VAL A 38 -9.27 -6.45 -1.17
CA VAL A 38 -8.38 -7.05 -0.18
C VAL A 38 -6.95 -6.73 -0.59
N PHE A 39 -6.24 -6.00 0.27
CA PHE A 39 -4.82 -5.71 0.11
C PHE A 39 -4.00 -6.65 0.98
N ILE A 40 -2.98 -7.27 0.40
CA ILE A 40 -2.10 -8.22 1.08
C ILE A 40 -0.66 -7.74 0.86
N SER A 41 0.05 -7.45 1.95
CA SER A 41 1.49 -7.26 1.94
C SER A 41 2.19 -8.55 2.33
N ASP A 42 3.42 -8.76 1.87
CA ASP A 42 4.20 -9.95 2.27
C ASP A 42 4.69 -9.92 3.73
N GLN A 43 4.41 -8.84 4.46
CA GLN A 43 4.77 -8.60 5.88
C GLN A 43 6.13 -9.22 6.23
N GLN A 44 7.18 -8.86 5.47
CA GLN A 44 8.52 -9.14 5.94
C GLN A 44 8.78 -8.41 7.27
N LYS A 45 9.74 -8.93 8.06
CA LYS A 45 10.11 -8.49 9.42
C LYS A 45 10.44 -6.99 9.59
N GLY A 46 10.34 -6.18 8.54
CA GLY A 46 10.59 -4.74 8.51
C GLY A 46 9.41 -3.83 8.88
N LEU A 47 8.21 -4.34 9.12
CA LEU A 47 7.08 -3.55 9.69
C LEU A 47 7.32 -3.25 11.18
N ILE A 48 8.39 -2.52 11.47
CA ILE A 48 8.71 -2.07 12.82
C ILE A 48 7.85 -0.82 13.09
N SER A 49 6.95 -0.90 14.08
CA SER A 49 6.27 0.30 14.59
C SER A 49 7.32 1.22 15.20
N SER A 50 7.62 2.33 14.53
CA SER A 50 8.41 3.42 15.11
C SER A 50 7.54 4.30 15.99
#